data_AF-A0A7V8ZTC8-F1
#
_entry.id   AF-A0A7V8ZTC8-F1
#
_cell.length_a   1.000
_cell.length_b   1.000
_cell.length_c   1.000
_cell.angle_alpha   90.00
_cell.angle_beta   90.00
_cell.angle_gamma   90.00
#
_symmetry.space_group_name_H-M   'P 1'
#
loop_
_entity.id
_entity.type
_entity.pdbx_description
1 polymer ?
#
loop_
_entity_poly.entity_id
_entity_poly.type
_entity_poly.pdbx_seq_one_letter_code
_entity_poly.pdbx_strand_id
1 'polypeptide(L)'
;MSTLPSTPRLLLGPGPSPVLPRVLEAMTAPQRSHLDPDLIALLDDVRQRLHRLFNVSDDGIALAVSGTGSSGLECAIANVVKPGDRVLSIVTVYF
;
A
#
# COMPACT_ATOMS: atom_id res chain seq x y z
N MET A 1 -17.11 20.52 -19.00
CA MET A 1 -16.05 20.12 -18.05
C MET A 1 -16.68 20.06 -16.66
N SER A 2 -16.56 18.92 -15.96
CA SER A 2 -16.96 18.84 -14.56
C SER A 2 -15.95 19.61 -13.70
N THR A 3 -16.41 20.33 -12.69
CA THR A 3 -15.55 21.03 -11.74
C THR A 3 -15.05 20.07 -10.67
N LEU A 4 -13.78 20.22 -10.27
CA LEU A 4 -13.23 19.47 -9.15
C LEU A 4 -13.87 19.95 -7.83
N PRO A 5 -14.03 19.06 -6.83
CA PRO A 5 -14.50 19.46 -5.51
C PRO A 5 -13.57 20.51 -4.89
N SER A 6 -14.13 21.63 -4.42
CA SER A 6 -13.35 22.76 -3.87
C SER A 6 -13.41 22.87 -2.34
N THR A 7 -14.33 22.17 -1.69
CA THR A 7 -14.52 22.24 -0.24
C THR A 7 -13.99 20.99 0.45
N PRO A 8 -13.09 21.12 1.43
CA PRO A 8 -12.64 20.00 2.26
C PRO A 8 -13.82 19.29 2.93
N ARG A 9 -13.63 18.00 3.24
CA ARG A 9 -14.59 17.19 4.00
C ARG A 9 -13.93 16.69 5.28
N LEU A 10 -14.66 16.76 6.38
CA LEU A 10 -14.28 16.05 7.60
C LEU A 10 -14.67 14.58 7.43
N LEU A 11 -13.68 13.70 7.31
CA LEU A 11 -13.88 12.28 7.09
C LEU A 11 -13.65 11.53 8.41
N LEU A 12 -14.74 11.06 9.03
CA LEU A 12 -14.73 10.32 10.30
C LEU A 12 -15.21 8.86 10.14
N GLY A 13 -15.38 8.40 8.89
CA GLY A 13 -15.68 7.00 8.59
C GLY A 13 -14.42 6.12 8.61
N PRO A 14 -14.56 4.81 8.37
CA PRO A 14 -13.44 3.86 8.37
C PRO A 14 -12.49 4.02 7.16
N GLY A 15 -12.82 4.89 6.21
CA GLY A 15 -11.98 5.23 5.07
C GLY A 15 -12.78 5.87 3.94
N PRO A 16 -12.11 6.58 3.00
CA PRO A 16 -10.71 7.01 3.09
C PRO A 16 -10.50 8.08 4.18
N SER A 17 -9.28 8.18 4.71
CA SER A 17 -8.92 9.21 5.69
C SER A 17 -8.49 10.52 5.00
N PRO A 18 -8.54 11.68 5.68
CA PRO A 18 -7.98 12.92 5.16
C PRO A 18 -6.47 12.77 4.93
N VAL A 19 -5.98 13.27 3.79
CA VAL A 19 -4.56 13.22 3.44
C VAL A 19 -3.87 14.51 3.90
N LEU A 20 -2.72 14.38 4.57
CA LEU A 20 -1.94 15.55 5.00
C LEU A 20 -1.40 16.33 3.78
N PRO A 21 -1.36 17.68 3.82
CA PRO A 21 -0.90 18.50 2.70
C PRO A 21 0.45 18.06 2.10
N ARG A 22 1.44 17.75 2.96
CA ARG A 22 2.77 17.27 2.52
C ARG A 22 2.73 16.02 1.63
N VAL A 23 1.72 15.15 1.80
CA VAL A 23 1.58 13.92 1.02
C VAL A 23 0.97 14.25 -0.35
N LEU A 24 0.01 15.17 -0.39
CA LEU A 24 -0.55 15.68 -1.66
C LEU A 24 0.51 16.41 -2.47
N GLU A 25 1.37 17.21 -1.83
CA GLU A 25 2.52 17.87 -2.47
C GLU A 25 3.52 16.84 -3.03
N ALA A 26 3.80 15.76 -2.30
CA ALA A 26 4.68 14.69 -2.80
C ALA A 26 4.13 14.02 -4.08
N MET A 27 2.81 13.93 -4.23
CA MET A 27 2.17 13.35 -5.42
C MET A 27 2.36 14.20 -6.68
N THR A 28 2.76 15.48 -6.56
CA THR A 28 3.03 16.34 -7.72
C THR A 28 4.48 16.25 -8.21
N ALA A 29 5.30 15.38 -7.62
CA ALA A 29 6.68 15.19 -8.03
C ALA A 29 6.79 14.65 -9.47
N PRO A 30 7.82 15.05 -10.25
CA PRO A 30 8.03 14.52 -11.60
C PRO A 30 8.21 13.00 -11.61
N GLN A 31 7.67 12.35 -12.64
CA GLN A 31 7.84 10.91 -12.85
C GLN A 31 9.31 10.56 -13.07
N ARG A 32 9.74 9.42 -12.53
CA ARG A 32 11.08 8.87 -12.71
C ARG A 32 11.03 7.55 -13.45
N SER A 33 12.13 7.22 -14.13
CA SER A 33 12.30 5.90 -14.74
C SER A 33 12.36 4.82 -13.65
N HIS A 34 11.87 3.62 -13.95
CA HIS A 34 11.94 2.48 -13.02
C HIS A 34 13.39 2.04 -12.69
N LEU A 35 14.36 2.49 -13.48
CA LEU A 35 15.80 2.26 -13.25
C LEU A 35 16.54 3.52 -12.77
N ASP A 36 15.83 4.62 -12.48
CA ASP A 36 16.44 5.84 -11.95
C ASP A 36 17.05 5.55 -10.55
N PRO A 37 18.34 5.85 -10.32
CA PRO A 37 18.99 5.65 -9.03
C PRO A 37 18.27 6.34 -7.87
N ASP A 38 17.68 7.53 -8.09
CA ASP A 38 16.93 8.26 -7.07
C ASP A 38 15.68 7.47 -6.64
N LEU A 39 14.99 6.86 -7.62
CA LEU A 39 13.80 6.06 -7.36
C LEU A 39 14.16 4.76 -6.62
N ILE A 40 15.25 4.10 -7.01
CA ILE A 40 15.72 2.88 -6.35
C ILE A 40 16.05 3.16 -4.88
N ALA A 41 16.78 4.24 -4.59
CA ALA A 41 17.10 4.64 -3.23
C ALA A 41 15.84 4.98 -2.41
N LEU A 42 14.84 5.64 -3.02
CA LEU A 42 13.57 5.92 -2.37
C LEU A 42 12.80 4.64 -2.04
N LEU A 43 12.74 3.69 -2.96
CA LEU A 43 12.07 2.39 -2.73
C LEU A 43 12.74 1.60 -1.62
N ASP A 44 14.07 1.66 -1.50
CA ASP A 44 14.79 1.05 -0.38
C ASP A 44 14.48 1.70 0.97
N ASP A 45 14.38 3.04 1.04
CA ASP A 45 13.93 3.72 2.27
C ASP A 45 12.49 3.33 2.64
N VAL A 46 11.58 3.28 1.65
CA VAL A 46 10.19 2.83 1.85
C VAL A 46 10.18 1.39 2.39
N ARG A 47 10.95 0.47 1.80
CA ARG A 47 11.07 -0.91 2.28
C ARG A 47 11.53 -0.97 3.75
N GLN A 48 12.57 -0.22 4.12
CA GLN A 48 13.05 -0.19 5.49
C GLN A 48 12.03 0.40 6.48
N ARG A 49 11.24 1.39 6.05
CA ARG A 49 10.14 1.92 6.87
C ARG A 49 9.02 0.90 7.04
N LEU A 50 8.68 0.14 6.00
CA LEU A 50 7.69 -0.93 6.09
C LEU A 50 8.15 -2.06 7.03
N HIS A 51 9.42 -2.47 6.95
CA HIS A 51 10.00 -3.44 7.90
C HIS A 51 9.83 -2.99 9.35
N ARG A 52 10.15 -1.72 9.63
CA ARG A 52 9.97 -1.13 10.97
C ARG A 52 8.49 -1.03 11.37
N LEU A 53 7.62 -0.60 10.46
CA LEU A 53 6.19 -0.42 10.73
C LEU A 53 5.50 -1.74 11.10
N PHE A 54 5.85 -2.82 10.40
CA PHE A 54 5.25 -4.15 10.59
C PHE A 54 6.05 -5.07 11.53
N ASN A 55 7.16 -4.59 12.12
CA ASN A 55 8.08 -5.40 12.92
C ASN A 55 8.50 -6.70 12.21
N VAL A 56 8.89 -6.59 10.95
CA VAL A 56 9.29 -7.74 10.13
C VAL A 56 10.63 -8.29 10.63
N SER A 57 10.72 -9.62 10.72
CA SER A 57 11.94 -10.32 11.11
C SER A 57 13.09 -10.11 10.10
N ASP A 58 14.32 -10.41 10.52
CA ASP A 58 15.51 -10.23 9.68
C ASP A 58 15.49 -11.09 8.40
N ASP A 59 14.80 -12.22 8.42
CA ASP A 59 14.56 -13.13 7.28
C ASP A 59 13.27 -12.83 6.52
N GLY A 60 12.46 -11.90 7.01
CA GLY A 60 11.19 -11.50 6.40
C GLY A 60 11.36 -10.49 5.28
N ILE A 61 10.26 -10.23 4.56
CA ILE A 61 10.22 -9.28 3.45
C ILE A 61 8.97 -8.41 3.59
N ALA A 62 9.13 -7.08 3.50
CA ALA A 62 8.02 -6.14 3.37
C ALA A 62 8.02 -5.50 1.97
N LEU A 63 6.87 -5.54 1.28
CA LEU A 63 6.72 -5.00 -0.07
C LEU A 63 5.50 -4.09 -0.17
N ALA A 64 5.60 -3.04 -0.97
CA ALA A 64 4.46 -2.24 -1.40
C ALA A 64 3.90 -2.83 -2.70
N VAL A 65 2.63 -3.26 -2.68
CA VAL A 65 1.92 -3.76 -3.86
C VAL A 65 1.13 -2.60 -4.46
N SER A 66 1.34 -2.33 -5.75
CA SER A 66 0.59 -1.30 -6.49
C SER A 66 -0.87 -1.73 -6.66
N GLY A 67 -1.74 -1.28 -5.75
CA GLY A 67 -3.16 -1.63 -5.74
C GLY A 67 -3.87 -1.15 -4.47
N THR A 68 -5.11 -1.61 -4.29
CA THR A 68 -5.86 -1.38 -3.04
C THR A 68 -5.43 -2.40 -1.98
N GLY A 69 -5.99 -2.31 -0.76
CA GLY A 69 -5.71 -3.29 0.30
C GLY A 69 -5.99 -4.74 -0.12
N SER A 70 -7.02 -4.97 -0.94
CA SER A 70 -7.35 -6.32 -1.45
C SER A 70 -6.26 -6.91 -2.35
N SER A 71 -5.52 -6.08 -3.10
CA SER A 71 -4.40 -6.53 -3.93
C SER A 71 -3.26 -7.09 -3.07
N GLY A 72 -3.06 -6.56 -1.85
CA GLY A 72 -2.11 -7.12 -0.90
C GLY A 72 -2.52 -8.51 -0.41
N LEU A 73 -3.80 -8.69 -0.08
CA LEU A 73 -4.36 -9.99 0.30
C LEU A 73 -4.21 -11.02 -0.83
N GLU A 74 -4.60 -10.63 -2.05
CA GLU A 74 -4.47 -11.50 -3.23
C GLU A 74 -3.02 -11.86 -3.51
N CYS A 75 -2.10 -10.89 -3.48
CA CYS A 75 -0.68 -11.13 -3.66
C CYS A 75 -0.13 -12.15 -2.64
N ALA A 76 -0.51 -12.03 -1.37
CA ALA A 76 -0.10 -12.98 -0.34
C ALA A 76 -0.62 -14.40 -0.64
N ILE A 77 -1.94 -14.54 -0.84
CA ILE A 77 -2.57 -15.86 -1.06
C ILE A 77 -2.07 -16.52 -2.34
N ALA A 78 -1.99 -15.79 -3.44
CA ALA A 78 -1.58 -16.31 -4.75
C ALA A 78 -0.13 -16.84 -4.76
N ASN A 79 0.72 -16.38 -3.84
CA ASN A 79 2.13 -16.80 -3.77
C ASN A 79 2.40 -17.89 -2.71
N VAL A 80 1.48 -18.11 -1.76
CA VAL A 80 1.68 -19.11 -0.69
C VAL A 80 0.81 -20.35 -0.83
N VAL A 81 -0.32 -20.27 -1.55
CA VAL A 81 -1.27 -21.39 -1.71
C VAL A 81 -1.11 -22.04 -3.09
N LYS A 82 -1.10 -23.37 -3.13
CA LYS A 82 -1.01 -24.17 -4.35
C LYS A 82 -2.29 -24.98 -4.60
N PRO A 83 -2.55 -25.42 -5.84
CA PRO A 83 -3.63 -26.36 -6.11
C PRO A 83 -3.49 -27.63 -5.27
N GLY A 84 -4.53 -27.97 -4.52
CA GLY A 84 -4.56 -29.13 -3.60
C GLY A 84 -4.32 -28.79 -2.13
N ASP A 85 -3.86 -27.58 -1.80
CA ASP A 85 -3.73 -27.14 -0.42
C ASP A 85 -5.10 -26.95 0.24
N ARG A 86 -5.19 -27.25 1.55
CA ARG A 86 -6.37 -26.95 2.36
C ARG A 86 -6.13 -25.66 3.12
N VAL A 87 -7.00 -24.67 2.92
CA VAL A 87 -6.93 -23.35 3.56
C VAL A 87 -8.10 -23.19 4.54
N LEU A 88 -7.81 -22.71 5.75
CA LEU A 88 -8.84 -22.31 6.72
C LEU A 88 -9.04 -20.79 6.62
N SER A 89 -10.26 -20.36 6.31
CA SER A 89 -10.67 -18.96 6.41
C SER A 89 -11.65 -18.79 7.57
N ILE A 90 -11.31 -17.94 8.52
CA ILE A 90 -12.18 -17.62 9.66
C ILE A 90 -12.99 -16.39 9.27
N VAL A 91 -14.29 -16.60 9.06
CA VAL A 91 -15.20 -15.55 8.60
C VAL A 91 -16.19 -15.23 9.72
N THR A 92 -16.11 -14.02 10.26
CA THR A 92 -17.06 -13.51 11.26
C THR A 92 -17.85 -12.30 10.75
N VAL A 93 -17.34 -11.62 9.73
CA VAL A 93 -17.92 -10.43 9.09
C VAL A 93 -17.57 -10.41 7.59
N TYR A 94 -17.64 -9.26 6.92
CA TYR A 94 -17.44 -9.15 5.47
C TYR A 94 -16.03 -9.53 4.97
N PHE A 95 -14.98 -9.21 5.73
CA PHE A 95 -13.58 -9.53 5.41
C PHE A 95 -13.10 -10.74 6.20
#